data_AF-A0A9C9K1Z4-F1
#
_entry.id   AF-A0A9C9K1Z4-F1
#
_cell.length_a   1.000
_cell.length_b   1.000
_cell.length_c   1.000
_cell.angle_alpha   90.00
_cell.angle_beta   90.00
_cell.angle_gamma   90.00
#
_symmetry.space_group_name_H-M   'P 1'
#
loop_
_entity.id
_entity.type
_entity.pdbx_description
1 polymer ?
#
loop_
_entity_poly.entity_id
_entity_poly.type
_entity_poly.pdbx_seq_one_letter_code
_entity_poly.pdbx_strand_id
1 'polypeptide(L)' 'EPDVFKVIETLTPSERGELEITDVNRHYLSKGRLRYKILNGYWGDAGESIDKLLMVSNKVRELGLSLNINSNIM' A
#
# COMPACT_ATOMS: atom_id res chain seq x y z
N GLU A 1 -12.52 -9.04 -15.77
CA GLU A 1 -12.39 -7.63 -16.16
C GLU A 1 -12.15 -6.76 -14.93
N PRO A 2 -11.38 -5.67 -15.05
CA PRO A 2 -11.24 -4.69 -13.98
C PRO A 2 -12.54 -3.88 -13.85
N ASP A 3 -13.19 -3.98 -12.70
CA ASP A 3 -14.47 -3.34 -12.37
C ASP A 3 -14.37 -2.38 -11.17
N VAL A 4 -13.16 -2.12 -10.67
CA VAL A 4 -12.93 -1.40 -9.40
C VAL A 4 -13.54 0.00 -9.38
N PHE A 5 -13.52 0.75 -10.49
CA PHE A 5 -14.12 2.08 -10.56
C PHE A 5 -15.65 2.03 -10.37
N LYS A 6 -16.32 1.03 -10.96
CA LYS A 6 -17.75 0.79 -10.74
C LYS A 6 -18.04 0.39 -9.30
N VAL A 7 -17.13 -0.35 -8.66
CA VAL A 7 -17.27 -0.71 -7.23
C VAL A 7 -17.18 0.53 -6.36
N ILE A 8 -16.20 1.40 -6.59
CA ILE A 8 -16.00 2.64 -5.81
C ILE A 8 -17.25 3.53 -5.86
N GLU A 9 -17.89 3.65 -7.02
CA GLU A 9 -19.15 4.41 -7.20
C GLU A 9 -20.32 3.90 -6.35
N THR A 10 -20.27 2.65 -5.88
CA THR A 10 -21.31 2.03 -5.04
C THR A 10 -21.03 2.08 -3.55
N LEU A 11 -19.83 2.52 -3.14
CA LEU A 11 -19.44 2.54 -1.74
C LEU A 11 -20.14 3.67 -0.98
N THR A 12 -20.43 3.41 0.30
CA THR A 12 -20.93 4.41 1.25
C THR A 12 -19.78 4.82 2.16
N PRO A 13 -19.62 6.12 2.50
CA PRO A 13 -18.60 6.55 3.46
C PRO A 13 -18.71 5.81 4.80
N SER A 14 -17.58 5.50 5.41
CA SER A 14 -17.52 4.94 6.77
C SER A 14 -17.89 5.99 7.82
N GLU A 15 -17.88 5.61 9.11
CA GLU A 15 -18.07 6.55 10.23
C GLU A 15 -17.04 7.69 10.22
N ARG A 16 -15.89 7.50 9.56
CA ARG A 16 -14.85 8.53 9.37
C ARG A 16 -15.13 9.47 8.19
N GLY A 17 -16.16 9.18 7.38
CA GLY A 17 -16.46 9.90 6.15
C GLY A 17 -15.58 9.50 4.96
N GLU A 18 -14.87 8.37 5.04
CA GLU A 18 -13.94 7.89 4.00
C GLU A 18 -14.56 6.76 3.17
N LEU A 19 -14.17 6.67 1.89
CA LEU A 19 -14.43 5.48 1.07
C LEU A 19 -13.31 4.47 1.31
N GLU A 20 -13.63 3.38 2.00
CA GLU A 20 -12.63 2.45 2.54
C GLU A 20 -12.13 1.45 1.49
N ILE A 21 -10.81 1.32 1.36
CA ILE A 21 -10.21 0.24 0.55
C ILE A 21 -10.63 -1.15 1.06
N THR A 22 -10.95 -1.28 2.35
CA THR A 22 -11.46 -2.50 2.94
C THR A 22 -12.82 -2.91 2.35
N ASP A 23 -13.69 -1.97 1.99
CA ASP A 23 -14.98 -2.28 1.36
C ASP A 23 -14.82 -2.73 -0.09
N VAL A 24 -13.86 -2.14 -0.82
CA VAL A 24 -13.44 -2.66 -2.13
C VAL A 24 -12.97 -4.11 -1.99
N ASN A 25 -12.13 -4.41 -1.00
CA ASN A 25 -11.63 -5.77 -0.76
C ASN A 25 -12.77 -6.75 -0.40
N ARG A 26 -13.76 -6.32 0.42
CA ARG A 26 -14.96 -7.10 0.75
C ARG A 26 -15.80 -7.42 -0.49
N HIS A 27 -15.95 -6.47 -1.41
CA HIS A 27 -16.64 -6.69 -2.69
C HIS A 27 -16.00 -7.82 -3.50
N TYR A 28 -14.67 -7.84 -3.59
CA TYR A 28 -13.96 -8.90 -4.28
C TYR A 28 -13.99 -10.23 -3.51
N LEU A 29 -13.96 -10.18 -2.18
CA LEU A 29 -14.05 -11.36 -1.32
C LEU A 29 -15.39 -12.08 -1.49
N SER A 30 -16.51 -11.35 -1.44
CA SER A 30 -17.86 -11.94 -1.56
C SER A 30 -18.13 -12.59 -2.91
N LYS A 31 -17.40 -12.15 -3.95
CA LYS A 31 -17.44 -12.73 -5.30
C LYS A 31 -16.39 -13.83 -5.55
N GLY A 32 -15.63 -14.23 -4.53
CA GLY A 32 -14.55 -15.22 -4.68
C GLY A 32 -13.41 -14.76 -5.60
N ARG A 33 -13.26 -13.44 -5.80
CA ARG A 33 -12.28 -12.82 -6.71
C ARG A 33 -11.10 -12.18 -5.97
N LEU A 34 -11.13 -12.10 -4.64
CA LEU A 34 -10.01 -11.60 -3.84
C LEU A 34 -8.89 -12.64 -3.83
N ARG A 35 -7.67 -12.20 -4.14
CA ARG A 35 -6.44 -12.98 -4.00
C ARG A 35 -5.48 -12.24 -3.10
N TYR A 36 -4.62 -12.98 -2.41
CA TYR A 36 -3.60 -12.42 -1.53
C TYR A 36 -2.25 -13.11 -1.78
N LYS A 37 -1.19 -12.48 -1.29
CA LYS A 37 0.14 -13.06 -1.23
C LYS A 37 0.77 -12.68 0.10
N ILE A 38 1.55 -13.60 0.67
CA ILE A 38 2.36 -13.31 1.85
C ILE A 38 3.65 -12.66 1.38
N LEU A 39 3.95 -11.48 1.91
CA LEU A 39 5.22 -10.79 1.69
C LEU A 39 6.24 -11.29 2.72
N ASN A 40 7.32 -11.89 2.25
CA ASN A 40 8.49 -12.19 3.09
C ASN A 40 9.47 -11.02 2.98
N GLY A 41 9.94 -10.50 4.10
CA GLY A 41 10.85 -9.36 4.14
C GLY A 41 10.32 -8.22 5.00
N TYR A 42 10.82 -7.01 4.76
CA TYR A 42 10.48 -5.82 5.53
C TYR A 42 9.40 -4.99 4.84
N TRP A 43 8.32 -4.68 5.55
CA TRP A 43 7.32 -3.67 5.19
C TRP A 43 7.25 -2.65 6.33
N GLY A 44 7.67 -1.42 6.04
CA GLY A 44 7.71 -0.34 7.02
C GLY A 44 6.66 0.72 6.70
N ASP A 45 5.93 1.16 7.73
CA ASP A 45 5.05 2.32 7.67
C ASP A 45 5.82 3.59 8.08
N ALA A 46 5.85 4.58 7.21
CA ALA A 46 6.54 5.85 7.40
C ALA A 46 5.64 6.96 7.97
N GLY A 47 4.36 6.68 8.22
CA GLY A 47 3.36 7.67 8.68
C GLY A 47 3.13 7.70 10.20
N GLU A 48 3.66 6.74 10.96
CA GLU A 48 3.36 6.57 12.39
C GLU A 48 3.94 7.70 13.28
N SER A 49 5.22 8.05 13.10
CA SER A 49 5.91 9.11 13.84
C SER A 49 7.20 9.55 13.14
N ILE A 50 7.82 10.64 13.59
CA ILE A 50 9.12 11.11 13.08
C ILE A 50 10.21 10.05 13.31
N ASP A 51 10.21 9.40 14.48
CA ASP A 51 11.17 8.33 14.78
C ASP A 51 10.99 7.11 13.87
N LYS A 52 9.73 6.76 13.56
CA LYS A 52 9.42 5.65 12.65
C LYS A 52 9.80 5.98 11.21
N LEU A 53 9.55 7.21 10.77
CA LEU A 53 10.03 7.69 9.48
C LEU A 53 11.56 7.53 9.37
N LEU A 54 12.32 8.02 10.36
CA LEU A 54 13.78 7.89 10.37
C LEU A 54 14.23 6.43 10.37
N MET A 55 13.58 5.57 11.16
CA MET A 55 13.86 4.13 11.20
C MET A 55 13.63 3.47 9.84
N VAL A 56 12.49 3.72 9.19
CA VAL A 56 12.18 3.20 7.85
C VAL A 56 13.20 3.69 6.82
N SER A 57 13.54 4.99 6.84
CA SER A 57 14.55 5.55 5.92
C SER A 57 15.92 4.91 6.11
N ASN A 58 16.37 4.70 7.34
CA ASN A 58 17.63 4.00 7.62
C ASN A 58 17.56 2.54 7.15
N LYS A 59 16.42 1.85 7.33
CA LYS A 59 16.24 0.48 6.87
C LYS A 59 16.34 0.35 5.35
N VAL A 60 15.78 1.30 4.61
CA VAL A 60 15.91 1.37 3.13
C VAL A 60 17.37 1.52 2.72
N ARG A 61 18.14 2.37 3.41
CA ARG A 61 19.58 2.56 3.16
C ARG A 61 20.38 1.29 3.46
N GLU A 62 20.15 0.63 4.60
CA GLU A 62 20.81 -0.63 4.97
C GLU A 62 20.60 -1.74 3.95
N LEU A 63 19.38 -1.85 3.42
CA LEU A 63 19.02 -2.86 2.43
C LEU A 63 19.60 -2.56 1.04
N GLY A 64 20.35 -1.47 0.86
CA GLY A 64 20.89 -1.06 -0.43
C GLY A 64 19.81 -0.71 -1.47
N LEU A 65 18.59 -0.43 -1.01
CA LEU A 65 17.45 -0.05 -1.87
C LEU A 65 17.53 1.42 -2.31
N SER A 66 18.53 2.17 -1.84
CA SER A 66 18.90 3.49 -2.36
C SER A 66 19.60 3.35 -3.72
N LEU A 67 18.81 2.99 -4.73
CA LEU A 67 18.96 3.16 -6.18
C LEU A 67 20.32 2.85 -6.84
N ASN A 68 20.26 1.92 -7.82
CA ASN A 68 20.90 2.10 -9.12
C ASN A 68 20.37 3.40 -9.77
N ILE A 69 20.90 4.55 -9.37
CA ILE A 69 20.83 5.77 -10.18
C ILE A 69 22.02 5.66 -11.14
N ASN A 70 21.76 5.37 -12.41
CA ASN A 70 22.80 5.25 -13.42
C ASN A 70 23.78 6.41 -13.35
N SER A 71 25.05 6.06 -13.20
CA SER A 71 26.23 6.89 -13.06
C SER A 71 26.58 7.60 -14.38
N ASN A 72 25.70 8.46 -14.90
CA ASN A 72 25.95 9.19 -16.15
C ASN A 72 25.40 10.62 -16.17
N ILE A 73 25.41 11.30 -15.03
CA ILE A 73 25.34 12.76 -14.97
C ILE A 73 26.48 13.27 -14.07
N MET A 74 27.68 13.30 -14.64
CA MET A 74 28.68 14.35 -14.44
C MET A 74 29.23 14.72 -15.80
#